data_AF-A0A929MA46-F1
#
_entry.id   AF-A0A929MA46-F1
#
_cell.length_a   1.000
_cell.length_b   1.000
_cell.length_c   1.000
_cell.angle_alpha   90.00
_cell.angle_beta   90.00
_cell.angle_gamma   90.00
#
_symmetry.space_group_name_H-M   'P 1'
#
loop_
_entity.id
_entity.type
_entity.pdbx_description
1 polymer ?
#
loop_
_entity_poly.entity_id
_entity_poly.type
_entity_poly.pdbx_seq_one_letter_code
_entity_poly.pdbx_strand_id
1 'polypeptide(L)'
;LALYRPGPMESGMLDDFVKRKHGEAEITYAFKELEPILAPTYGVIVYQEQVMQIVQAIGGFSLGGADLVRRAMGKKIKEEMDRLKGEFVKGAEAKGLNGQKADDLFELIVKFAGYGFNKSHSAAYAYVTFQTAYLKAYYPAEFMAALLTSEESNVDKIVRYIDEIKRINIDTLPPSINKSTKEFSVVKNEGHDGIIFGLGAIKGVGGAAIENIIAERDAKGEFKSMDDFVSRIDPFKVNK
;
A
#
# COMPACT_ATOMS: atom_id res chain seq x y z
N LEU A 1 3.73 5.71 2.68
CA LEU A 1 4.58 4.58 3.13
C LEU A 1 5.85 5.06 3.82
N ALA A 2 6.79 5.71 3.13
CA ALA A 2 8.07 6.11 3.73
C ALA A 2 7.97 7.17 4.85
N LEU A 3 7.06 8.15 4.71
CA LEU A 3 6.94 9.29 5.64
C LEU A 3 6.04 9.01 6.86
N TYR A 4 5.15 8.03 6.79
CA TYR A 4 4.21 7.72 7.88
C TYR A 4 4.83 6.72 8.85
N ARG A 5 5.91 7.14 9.53
CA ARG A 5 6.71 6.36 10.48
C ARG A 5 7.18 7.27 11.63
N PRO A 6 7.41 6.75 12.85
CA PRO A 6 7.77 7.57 14.01
C PRO A 6 8.94 8.55 13.75
N GLY A 7 10.03 8.07 13.14
CA GLY A 7 11.21 8.90 12.87
C GLY A 7 10.97 10.12 11.97
N PRO A 8 10.45 9.95 10.74
CA PRO A 8 10.05 11.07 9.89
C PRO A 8 9.02 12.01 10.50
N MET A 9 8.12 11.51 11.34
CA MET A 9 7.11 12.33 12.03
C MET A 9 7.74 13.18 13.15
N GLU A 10 8.53 12.56 14.02
CA GLU A 10 9.19 13.22 15.16
C GLU A 10 10.26 14.24 14.73
N SER A 11 10.88 14.03 13.57
CA SER A 11 11.92 14.93 13.05
C SER A 11 11.39 16.16 12.29
N GLY A 12 10.07 16.29 12.13
CA GLY A 12 9.45 17.35 11.31
C GLY A 12 9.55 17.14 9.80
N MET A 13 10.16 16.03 9.35
CA MET A 13 10.33 15.71 7.93
C MET A 13 8.99 15.59 7.21
N LEU A 14 7.99 14.97 7.84
CA LEU A 14 6.64 14.85 7.26
C LEU A 14 6.03 16.24 7.01
N ASP A 15 6.12 17.14 7.99
CA ASP A 15 5.55 18.48 7.90
C ASP A 15 6.27 19.32 6.83
N ASP A 16 7.59 19.26 6.77
CA ASP A 16 8.38 19.92 5.73
C ASP A 16 8.00 19.42 4.33
N PHE A 17 7.85 18.11 4.17
CA PHE A 17 7.44 17.52 2.90
C PHE A 17 6.06 18.03 2.46
N VAL A 18 5.10 18.10 3.39
CA VAL A 18 3.73 18.56 3.12
C VAL A 18 3.71 20.06 2.80
N LYS A 19 4.36 20.89 3.61
CA LYS A 19 4.40 22.35 3.40
C LYS A 19 5.03 22.71 2.06
N ARG A 20 6.17 22.08 1.72
CA ARG A 20 6.84 22.29 0.44
C ARG A 20 6.01 21.83 -0.74
N LYS A 21 5.34 20.67 -0.63
CA LYS A 21 4.42 20.18 -1.67
C LYS A 21 3.29 21.17 -1.98
N HIS A 22 2.76 21.85 -0.96
CA HIS A 22 1.66 22.81 -1.10
C HIS A 22 2.10 24.26 -1.31
N GLY A 23 3.41 24.52 -1.43
CA GLY A 23 3.95 25.87 -1.63
C GLY A 23 3.92 26.76 -0.39
N GLU A 24 3.70 26.19 0.80
CA GLU A 24 3.73 26.90 2.08
C GLU A 24 5.17 27.08 2.62
N ALA A 25 6.13 26.37 2.03
CA ALA A 25 7.55 26.49 2.32
C ALA A 25 8.36 26.38 1.02
N GLU A 26 9.49 27.09 0.96
CA GLU A 26 10.37 27.08 -0.22
C GLU A 26 11.10 25.74 -0.37
N ILE A 27 11.20 25.26 -1.60
CA ILE A 27 12.02 24.09 -1.94
C ILE A 27 13.45 24.58 -2.18
N THR A 28 14.36 24.21 -1.28
CA THR A 28 15.77 24.58 -1.38
C THR A 28 16.66 23.35 -1.54
N TYR A 29 17.79 23.55 -2.22
CA TYR A 29 18.80 22.53 -2.45
C TYR A 29 20.18 23.04 -2.00
N ALA A 30 20.95 22.21 -1.29
CA ALA A 30 22.30 22.58 -0.87
C ALA A 30 23.23 22.86 -2.07
N PHE A 31 23.02 22.11 -3.15
CA PHE A 31 23.70 22.24 -4.43
C PHE A 31 22.70 22.05 -5.57
N LYS A 32 22.91 22.73 -6.70
CA LYS A 32 22.07 22.61 -7.91
C LYS A 32 22.03 21.17 -8.44
N GLU A 33 23.13 20.42 -8.25
CA GLU A 33 23.27 19.03 -8.64
C GLU A 33 22.29 18.09 -7.91
N LEU A 34 21.72 18.53 -6.78
CA LEU A 34 20.74 17.75 -6.02
C LEU A 34 19.31 17.90 -6.51
N GLU A 35 19.00 18.94 -7.27
CA GLU A 35 17.66 19.17 -7.81
C GLU A 35 17.09 17.94 -8.54
N PRO A 36 17.78 17.32 -9.53
CA PRO A 36 17.23 16.14 -10.21
C PRO A 36 17.02 14.93 -9.28
N ILE A 37 17.72 14.85 -8.15
CA ILE A 37 17.65 13.73 -7.19
C ILE A 37 16.50 13.92 -6.20
N LEU A 38 16.31 15.16 -5.75
CA LEU A 38 15.43 15.52 -4.65
C LEU A 38 14.14 16.23 -5.09
N ALA A 39 14.02 16.66 -6.36
CA ALA A 39 12.80 17.27 -6.89
C ALA A 39 11.55 16.38 -6.70
N PRO A 40 11.59 15.06 -6.95
CA PRO A 40 10.41 14.20 -6.72
C PRO A 40 9.98 14.11 -5.25
N THR A 41 10.83 14.55 -4.32
CA THR A 41 10.57 14.57 -2.88
C THR A 41 10.67 15.99 -2.30
N TYR A 42 10.46 17.01 -3.13
CA TYR A 42 10.39 18.42 -2.71
C TYR A 42 11.63 18.87 -1.91
N GLY A 43 12.82 18.44 -2.32
CA GLY A 43 14.08 18.80 -1.65
C GLY A 43 14.35 18.04 -0.34
N VAL A 44 13.52 17.05 0.01
CA VAL A 44 13.67 16.25 1.24
C VAL A 44 14.36 14.92 0.93
N ILE A 45 15.34 14.51 1.73
CA ILE A 45 15.99 13.20 1.62
C ILE A 45 15.09 12.16 2.29
N VAL A 46 14.46 11.29 1.49
CA VAL A 46 13.49 10.29 1.97
C VAL A 46 14.01 8.86 1.77
N TYR A 47 14.72 8.64 0.67
CA TYR A 47 15.09 7.29 0.23
C TYR A 47 16.57 6.98 0.38
N GLN A 48 16.89 5.72 0.61
CA GLN A 48 18.28 5.22 0.63
C GLN A 48 18.97 5.43 -0.72
N GLU A 49 18.23 5.24 -1.81
CA GLU A 49 18.72 5.45 -3.17
C GLU A 49 19.06 6.93 -3.43
N GLN A 50 18.36 7.88 -2.79
CA GLN A 50 18.72 9.30 -2.88
C GLN A 50 20.06 9.58 -2.19
N VAL A 51 20.30 8.97 -1.03
CA VAL A 51 21.61 9.06 -0.36
C VAL A 51 22.72 8.56 -1.27
N MET A 52 22.51 7.41 -1.92
CA MET A 52 23.49 6.86 -2.86
C MET A 52 23.75 7.81 -4.04
N GLN A 53 22.70 8.39 -4.60
CA GLN A 53 22.81 9.37 -5.69
C GLN A 53 23.50 10.67 -5.25
N ILE A 54 23.24 11.16 -4.04
CA ILE A 54 23.90 12.37 -3.49
C ILE A 54 25.41 12.14 -3.35
N VAL A 55 25.83 11.02 -2.76
CA VAL A 55 27.27 10.74 -2.56
C VAL A 55 28.01 10.53 -3.88
N GLN A 56 27.34 10.01 -4.91
CA GLN A 56 27.89 9.96 -6.26
C GLN A 56 27.97 11.35 -6.90
N ALA A 57 26.87 12.11 -6.88
CA ALA A 57 26.75 13.41 -7.55
C ALA A 57 27.69 14.46 -6.95
N ILE A 58 27.78 14.51 -5.62
CA ILE A 58 28.60 15.49 -4.90
C ILE A 58 29.99 14.92 -4.61
N GLY A 59 30.08 13.79 -3.89
CA GLY A 59 31.36 13.20 -3.46
C GLY A 59 32.11 12.39 -4.52
N GLY A 60 31.50 12.08 -5.67
CA GLY A 60 32.18 11.34 -6.74
C GLY A 60 32.37 9.85 -6.48
N PHE A 61 31.63 9.29 -5.51
CA PHE A 61 31.67 7.86 -5.21
C PHE A 61 31.17 7.03 -6.40
N SER A 62 31.76 5.85 -6.59
CA SER A 62 31.17 4.82 -7.45
C SER A 62 29.87 4.28 -6.84
N LEU A 63 29.06 3.56 -7.62
CA LEU A 63 27.85 2.91 -7.09
C LEU A 63 28.17 1.94 -5.93
N GLY A 64 29.27 1.21 -6.02
CA GLY A 64 29.75 0.36 -4.93
C GLY A 64 30.16 1.15 -3.70
N GLY A 65 30.87 2.27 -3.89
CA GLY A 65 31.22 3.19 -2.81
C GLY A 65 30.00 3.81 -2.12
N ALA A 66 28.97 4.15 -2.91
CA ALA A 66 27.73 4.69 -2.39
C ALA A 66 26.96 3.68 -1.52
N ASP A 67 26.96 2.39 -1.88
CA ASP A 67 26.38 1.34 -1.02
C ASP A 67 27.19 1.13 0.26
N LEU A 68 28.52 1.27 0.21
CA LEU A 68 29.35 1.24 1.43
C LEU A 68 28.95 2.36 2.40
N VAL A 69 28.75 3.59 1.89
CA VAL A 69 28.26 4.70 2.71
C VAL A 69 26.90 4.37 3.35
N ARG A 70 25.95 3.87 2.55
CA ARG A 70 24.63 3.45 3.06
C ARG A 70 24.72 2.40 4.16
N ARG A 71 25.61 1.41 4.02
CA ARG A 71 25.83 0.35 5.04
C ARG A 71 26.51 0.90 6.29
N ALA A 72 27.52 1.75 6.13
CA ALA A 72 28.26 2.37 7.24
C ALA A 72 27.32 3.22 8.11
N MET A 73 26.43 3.99 7.48
CA MET A 73 25.40 4.77 8.17
C MET A 73 24.44 3.91 9.00
N GLY A 74 24.07 2.73 8.50
CA GLY A 74 23.24 1.78 9.25
C GLY A 74 23.95 1.21 10.49
N LYS A 75 25.28 1.02 10.42
CA LYS A 75 26.09 0.50 11.53
C LYS A 75 26.54 1.57 12.53
N LYS A 76 26.49 2.86 12.17
CA LYS A 76 26.88 4.01 13.01
C LYS A 76 28.32 3.93 13.57
N ILE A 77 29.26 3.40 12.78
CA ILE A 77 30.67 3.29 13.20
C ILE A 77 31.35 4.65 12.97
N LYS A 78 31.69 5.35 14.05
CA LYS A 78 32.19 6.74 14.00
C LYS A 78 33.43 6.90 13.12
N GLU A 79 34.46 6.09 13.32
CA GLU A 79 35.71 6.17 12.55
C GLU A 79 35.50 6.02 11.04
N GLU A 80 34.62 5.08 10.65
CA GLU A 80 34.29 4.85 9.26
C GLU A 80 33.47 6.01 8.67
N MET A 81 32.57 6.59 9.46
CA MET A 81 31.80 7.77 9.04
C MET A 81 32.70 8.99 8.85
N ASP A 82 33.67 9.22 9.74
CA ASP A 82 34.63 10.32 9.63
C ASP A 82 35.53 10.16 8.39
N ARG A 83 35.96 8.93 8.09
CA ARG A 83 36.70 8.60 6.86
C ARG A 83 35.87 8.91 5.61
N LEU A 84 34.63 8.42 5.56
CA LEU A 84 33.73 8.64 4.43
C LEU A 84 33.36 10.12 4.25
N LYS A 85 33.21 10.87 5.35
CA LYS A 85 33.00 12.32 5.34
C LYS A 85 34.18 13.03 4.67
N GLY A 86 35.40 12.69 5.08
CA GLY A 86 36.62 13.24 4.47
C GLY A 86 36.73 12.93 2.97
N GLU A 87 36.40 11.71 2.54
CA GLU A 87 36.35 11.34 1.12
C GLU A 87 35.28 12.11 0.35
N PHE A 88 34.10 12.30 0.94
CA PHE A 88 33.01 13.06 0.35
C PHE A 88 33.35 14.53 0.15
N VAL A 89 33.94 15.19 1.16
CA VAL A 89 34.34 16.60 1.05
C VAL A 89 35.45 16.77 0.01
N LYS A 90 36.49 15.93 0.04
CA LYS A 90 37.57 15.97 -0.98
C LYS A 90 37.03 15.74 -2.39
N GLY A 91 36.10 14.82 -2.55
CA GLY A 91 35.45 14.55 -3.83
C GLY A 91 34.60 15.73 -4.33
N ALA A 92 33.92 16.43 -3.42
CA ALA A 92 33.17 17.64 -3.74
C ALA A 92 34.11 18.79 -4.17
N GLU A 93 35.21 19.02 -3.44
CA GLU A 93 36.21 20.03 -3.77
C GLU A 93 36.89 19.75 -5.12
N ALA A 94 37.20 18.49 -5.41
CA ALA A 94 37.75 18.09 -6.71
C ALA A 94 36.79 18.37 -7.89
N LYS A 95 35.48 18.51 -7.63
CA LYS A 95 34.47 18.94 -8.61
C LYS A 95 34.22 20.46 -8.60
N GLY A 96 34.97 21.22 -7.81
CA GLY A 96 34.80 22.67 -7.67
C GLY A 96 33.61 23.09 -6.81
N LEU A 97 33.08 22.19 -5.98
CA LEU A 97 32.00 22.49 -5.04
C LEU A 97 32.55 23.00 -3.71
N ASN A 98 31.75 23.77 -2.98
CA ASN A 98 32.14 24.32 -1.68
C ASN A 98 32.26 23.20 -0.63
N GLY A 99 33.48 23.00 -0.10
CA GLY A 99 33.79 21.95 0.86
C GLY A 99 32.97 22.05 2.16
N GLN A 100 32.76 23.25 2.70
CA GLN A 100 31.94 23.44 3.91
C GLN A 100 30.47 23.06 3.68
N LYS A 101 29.88 23.47 2.54
CA LYS A 101 28.51 23.05 2.20
C LYS A 101 28.41 21.52 2.01
N ALA A 102 29.48 20.88 1.54
CA ALA A 102 29.52 19.44 1.40
C ALA A 102 29.60 18.77 2.78
N ASP A 103 30.41 19.32 3.68
CA ASP A 103 30.51 18.90 5.07
C ASP A 103 29.12 18.91 5.75
N ASP A 104 28.43 20.05 5.67
CA ASP A 104 27.09 20.25 6.24
C ASP A 104 26.06 19.27 5.61
N LEU A 105 26.13 19.07 4.29
CA LEU A 105 25.27 18.12 3.57
C LEU A 105 25.52 16.68 4.03
N PHE A 106 26.77 16.30 4.26
CA PHE A 106 27.08 14.95 4.72
C PHE A 106 26.49 14.71 6.11
N GLU A 107 26.59 15.68 7.02
CA GLU A 107 25.96 15.60 8.34
C GLU A 107 24.44 15.45 8.26
N LEU A 108 23.81 16.19 7.35
CA LEU A 108 22.38 16.06 7.06
C LEU A 108 22.03 14.64 6.60
N ILE A 109 22.84 14.07 5.71
CA ILE A 109 22.66 12.67 5.27
C ILE A 109 22.79 11.71 6.47
N VAL A 110 23.78 11.88 7.35
CA VAL A 110 23.96 11.01 8.53
C VAL A 110 22.74 11.05 9.44
N LYS A 111 22.20 12.25 9.70
CA LYS A 111 20.97 12.42 10.49
C LYS A 111 19.79 11.68 9.89
N PHE A 112 19.67 11.65 8.56
CA PHE A 112 18.57 11.01 7.85
C PHE A 112 18.76 9.52 7.56
N ALA A 113 20.00 9.03 7.52
CA ALA A 113 20.26 7.64 7.15
C ALA A 113 19.66 6.63 8.14
N GLY A 114 19.40 7.04 9.38
CA GLY A 114 18.62 6.25 10.35
C GLY A 114 17.14 6.05 9.98
N TYR A 115 16.60 6.88 9.09
CA TYR A 115 15.18 6.90 8.70
C TYR A 115 14.94 6.66 7.21
N GLY A 116 15.99 6.73 6.39
CA GLY A 116 15.94 6.50 4.95
C GLY A 116 15.25 5.18 4.59
N PHE A 117 14.25 5.27 3.73
CA PHE A 117 13.44 4.12 3.32
C PHE A 117 13.93 3.53 2.00
N ASN A 118 13.77 2.22 1.81
CA ASN A 118 14.11 1.59 0.52
C ASN A 118 13.06 1.98 -0.53
N LYS A 119 13.46 2.72 -1.57
CA LYS A 119 12.55 3.23 -2.61
C LYS A 119 11.96 2.10 -3.43
N SER A 120 12.76 1.09 -3.76
CA SER A 120 12.34 -0.06 -4.59
C SER A 120 11.20 -0.84 -3.92
N HIS A 121 11.33 -1.12 -2.63
CA HIS A 121 10.29 -1.75 -1.83
C HIS A 121 9.05 -0.85 -1.70
N SER A 122 9.26 0.45 -1.42
CA SER A 122 8.14 1.40 -1.36
C SER A 122 7.38 1.49 -2.69
N ALA A 123 8.07 1.44 -3.83
CA ALA A 123 7.46 1.53 -5.14
C ALA A 123 6.61 0.30 -5.46
N ALA A 124 7.12 -0.91 -5.15
CA ALA A 124 6.37 -2.15 -5.35
C ALA A 124 5.04 -2.16 -4.56
N TYR A 125 5.08 -1.78 -3.28
CA TYR A 125 3.86 -1.69 -2.47
C TYR A 125 2.96 -0.51 -2.85
N ALA A 126 3.53 0.62 -3.26
CA ALA A 126 2.75 1.75 -3.76
C ALA A 126 1.98 1.38 -5.03
N TYR A 127 2.54 0.53 -5.89
CA TYR A 127 1.87 0.05 -7.09
C TYR A 127 0.62 -0.77 -6.74
N VAL A 128 0.73 -1.74 -5.82
CA VAL A 128 -0.43 -2.51 -5.33
C VAL A 128 -1.47 -1.59 -4.66
N THR A 129 -1.01 -0.64 -3.84
CA THR A 129 -1.89 0.34 -3.20
C THR A 129 -2.65 1.19 -4.22
N PHE A 130 -1.97 1.60 -5.29
CA PHE A 130 -2.60 2.33 -6.39
C PHE A 130 -3.63 1.46 -7.12
N GLN A 131 -3.31 0.19 -7.40
CA GLN A 131 -4.24 -0.74 -8.05
C GLN A 131 -5.50 -0.95 -7.19
N THR A 132 -5.38 -1.15 -5.88
CA THR A 132 -6.56 -1.32 -5.02
C THR A 132 -7.37 -0.04 -4.88
N ALA A 133 -6.71 1.13 -4.79
CA ALA A 133 -7.40 2.42 -4.81
C ALA A 133 -8.12 2.67 -6.15
N TYR A 134 -7.50 2.30 -7.27
CA TYR A 134 -8.09 2.40 -8.60
C TYR A 134 -9.34 1.52 -8.71
N LEU A 135 -9.25 0.25 -8.32
CA LEU A 135 -10.40 -0.66 -8.32
C LEU A 135 -11.51 -0.13 -7.41
N LYS A 136 -11.20 0.36 -6.20
CA LYS A 136 -12.20 0.95 -5.32
C LYS A 136 -12.83 2.23 -5.91
N ALA A 137 -12.10 3.01 -6.70
CA ALA A 137 -12.63 4.24 -7.30
C ALA A 137 -13.54 3.98 -8.52
N TYR A 138 -13.17 3.02 -9.37
CA TYR A 138 -13.84 2.80 -10.66
C TYR A 138 -14.75 1.56 -10.69
N TYR A 139 -14.52 0.59 -9.79
CA TYR A 139 -15.28 -0.66 -9.65
C TYR A 139 -15.58 -0.92 -8.16
N PRO A 140 -16.23 0.02 -7.46
CA PRO A 140 -16.37 -0.04 -6.01
C PRO A 140 -17.18 -1.25 -5.54
N ALA A 141 -18.22 -1.65 -6.27
CA ALA A 141 -19.07 -2.78 -5.91
C ALA A 141 -18.29 -4.10 -6.00
N GLU A 142 -17.59 -4.32 -7.10
CA GLU A 142 -16.78 -5.52 -7.34
C GLU A 142 -15.61 -5.60 -6.38
N PHE A 143 -14.93 -4.46 -6.14
CA PHE A 143 -13.82 -4.40 -5.19
C PHE A 143 -14.29 -4.74 -3.76
N MET A 144 -15.41 -4.17 -3.32
CA MET A 144 -15.94 -4.43 -1.99
C MET A 144 -16.49 -5.86 -1.85
N ALA A 145 -17.11 -6.42 -2.90
CA ALA A 145 -17.52 -7.82 -2.93
C ALA A 145 -16.31 -8.76 -2.79
N ALA A 146 -15.25 -8.53 -3.55
CA ALA A 146 -14.01 -9.30 -3.44
C ALA A 146 -13.36 -9.17 -2.05
N LEU A 147 -13.39 -7.96 -1.46
CA LEU A 147 -12.86 -7.72 -0.12
C LEU A 147 -13.65 -8.49 0.95
N LEU A 148 -14.99 -8.49 0.87
CA LEU A 148 -15.85 -9.27 1.74
C LEU A 148 -15.57 -10.78 1.61
N THR A 149 -15.43 -11.28 0.38
CA THR A 149 -15.08 -12.68 0.12
C THR A 149 -13.72 -13.06 0.72
N SER A 150 -12.71 -12.20 0.59
CA SER A 150 -11.38 -12.48 1.15
C SER A 150 -11.34 -12.59 2.68
N GLU A 151 -12.37 -12.07 3.35
CA GLU A 151 -12.48 -12.02 4.82
C GLU A 151 -13.75 -12.73 5.30
N GLU A 152 -14.31 -13.67 4.50
CA GLU A 152 -15.59 -14.34 4.76
C GLU A 152 -15.64 -15.11 6.10
N SER A 153 -14.48 -15.47 6.64
CA SER A 153 -14.33 -16.15 7.92
C SER A 153 -14.21 -15.19 9.12
N ASN A 154 -14.10 -13.88 8.89
CA ASN A 154 -13.90 -12.86 9.93
C ASN A 154 -15.12 -11.93 10.02
N VAL A 155 -16.05 -12.29 10.91
CA VAL A 155 -17.31 -11.55 11.11
C VAL A 155 -17.07 -10.08 11.48
N ASP A 156 -16.08 -9.77 12.33
CA ASP A 156 -15.79 -8.39 12.75
C ASP A 156 -15.35 -7.52 11.57
N LYS A 157 -14.57 -8.08 10.63
CA LYS A 157 -14.17 -7.37 9.42
C LYS A 157 -15.31 -7.21 8.43
N ILE A 158 -16.13 -8.25 8.24
CA ILE A 158 -17.32 -8.19 7.38
C ILE A 158 -18.23 -7.04 7.81
N VAL A 159 -18.50 -6.91 9.12
CA VAL A 159 -19.33 -5.80 9.65
C VAL A 159 -18.73 -4.44 9.28
N ARG A 160 -17.42 -4.25 9.48
CA ARG A 160 -16.73 -2.99 9.11
C ARG A 160 -16.81 -2.69 7.61
N TYR A 161 -16.70 -3.70 6.76
CA TYR A 161 -16.81 -3.50 5.31
C TYR A 161 -18.25 -3.21 4.87
N ILE A 162 -19.24 -3.84 5.49
CA ILE A 162 -20.66 -3.52 5.25
C ILE A 162 -20.95 -2.05 5.58
N ASP A 163 -20.41 -1.54 6.69
CA ASP A 163 -20.57 -0.13 7.05
C ASP A 163 -19.90 0.81 6.03
N GLU A 164 -18.74 0.43 5.51
CA GLU A 164 -18.07 1.18 4.43
C GLU A 164 -18.86 1.13 3.11
N ILE A 165 -19.43 -0.03 2.75
CA ILE A 165 -20.28 -0.20 1.55
C ILE A 165 -21.50 0.73 1.62
N LYS A 166 -22.14 0.81 2.79
CA LYS A 166 -23.23 1.76 3.05
C LYS A 166 -22.76 3.21 2.91
N ARG A 167 -21.57 3.55 3.44
CA ARG A 167 -20.99 4.90 3.36
C ARG A 167 -20.75 5.34 1.91
N ILE A 168 -20.42 4.41 1.02
CA ILE A 168 -20.23 4.69 -0.42
C ILE A 168 -21.50 4.47 -1.26
N ASN A 169 -22.67 4.37 -0.63
CA ASN A 169 -24.00 4.26 -1.26
C ASN A 169 -24.16 3.05 -2.20
N ILE A 170 -23.68 1.89 -1.78
CA ILE A 170 -23.91 0.62 -2.50
C ILE A 170 -24.87 -0.23 -1.65
N ASP A 171 -25.84 -0.85 -2.32
CA ASP A 171 -26.81 -1.70 -1.64
C ASP A 171 -26.15 -2.99 -1.14
N THR A 172 -26.52 -3.43 0.06
CA THR A 172 -26.17 -4.76 0.58
C THR A 172 -27.42 -5.62 0.65
N LEU A 173 -27.47 -6.68 -0.15
CA LEU A 173 -28.61 -7.59 -0.22
C LEU A 173 -28.37 -8.82 0.68
N PRO A 174 -29.43 -9.30 1.35
CA PRO A 174 -29.33 -10.51 2.17
C PRO A 174 -29.02 -11.74 1.30
N PRO A 175 -28.54 -12.84 1.93
CA PRO A 175 -28.34 -14.09 1.20
C PRO A 175 -29.66 -14.60 0.60
N SER A 176 -29.58 -15.14 -0.61
CA SER A 176 -30.71 -15.69 -1.34
C SER A 176 -30.31 -17.00 -1.99
N ILE A 177 -31.08 -18.05 -1.77
CA ILE A 177 -30.77 -19.37 -2.34
C ILE A 177 -30.84 -19.39 -3.88
N ASN A 178 -31.64 -18.49 -4.45
CA ASN A 178 -31.81 -18.36 -5.90
C ASN A 178 -30.78 -17.43 -6.55
N LYS A 179 -30.17 -16.50 -5.80
CA LYS A 179 -29.31 -15.46 -6.38
C LYS A 179 -27.87 -15.48 -5.86
N SER A 180 -27.66 -15.87 -4.61
CA SER A 180 -26.33 -15.88 -4.00
C SER A 180 -25.44 -16.97 -4.60
N THR A 181 -24.17 -16.63 -4.76
CA THR A 181 -23.09 -17.55 -5.05
C THR A 181 -22.41 -18.00 -3.75
N LYS A 182 -21.37 -18.83 -3.86
CA LYS A 182 -20.51 -19.15 -2.71
C LYS A 182 -19.90 -17.88 -2.12
N GLU A 183 -19.30 -17.08 -2.98
CA GLU A 183 -18.65 -15.80 -2.66
C GLU A 183 -19.64 -14.64 -2.73
N PHE A 184 -19.29 -13.49 -2.14
CA PHE A 184 -20.03 -12.25 -2.35
C PHE A 184 -19.92 -11.83 -3.82
N SER A 185 -21.01 -11.34 -4.39
CA SER A 185 -21.06 -10.96 -5.80
C SER A 185 -21.87 -9.70 -6.04
N VAL A 186 -21.62 -9.04 -7.16
CA VAL A 186 -22.35 -7.85 -7.58
C VAL A 186 -23.56 -8.27 -8.40
N VAL A 187 -24.72 -7.70 -8.10
CA VAL A 187 -25.98 -7.90 -8.81
C VAL A 187 -26.65 -6.55 -9.07
N LYS A 188 -27.49 -6.48 -10.11
CA LYS A 188 -28.32 -5.30 -10.34
C LYS A 188 -29.54 -5.34 -9.41
N ASN A 189 -29.71 -4.30 -8.60
CA ASN A 189 -30.86 -4.05 -7.75
C ASN A 189 -31.53 -2.76 -8.21
N GLU A 190 -32.76 -2.84 -8.72
CA GLU A 190 -33.53 -1.67 -9.18
C GLU A 190 -32.76 -0.74 -10.15
N GLY A 191 -31.88 -1.31 -10.98
CA GLY A 191 -31.06 -0.56 -11.94
C GLY A 191 -29.71 -0.06 -11.40
N HIS A 192 -29.44 -0.25 -10.12
CA HIS A 192 -28.18 0.10 -9.46
C HIS A 192 -27.35 -1.15 -9.09
N ASP A 193 -26.06 -0.97 -8.80
CA ASP A 193 -25.23 -2.06 -8.29
C ASP A 193 -25.49 -2.30 -6.81
N GLY A 194 -25.72 -3.56 -6.46
CA GLY A 194 -25.80 -4.05 -5.10
C GLY A 194 -24.89 -5.26 -4.91
N ILE A 195 -24.44 -5.48 -3.69
CA ILE A 195 -23.63 -6.62 -3.31
C ILE A 195 -24.53 -7.64 -2.61
N ILE A 196 -24.65 -8.83 -3.18
CA ILE A 196 -25.39 -9.93 -2.57
C ILE A 196 -24.49 -10.78 -1.68
N PHE A 197 -25.01 -11.16 -0.52
CA PHE A 197 -24.30 -11.95 0.46
C PHE A 197 -23.91 -13.32 -0.10
N GLY A 198 -22.63 -13.70 0.05
CA GLY A 198 -22.14 -15.03 -0.32
C GLY A 198 -22.60 -16.09 0.68
N LEU A 199 -23.06 -17.24 0.18
CA LEU A 199 -23.50 -18.35 1.04
C LEU A 199 -22.35 -18.88 1.93
N GLY A 200 -21.09 -18.73 1.50
CA GLY A 200 -19.90 -19.13 2.25
C GLY A 200 -19.66 -18.35 3.53
N ALA A 201 -20.17 -17.12 3.61
CA ALA A 201 -20.07 -16.28 4.80
C ALA A 201 -21.17 -16.58 5.84
N ILE A 202 -22.10 -17.51 5.55
CA ILE A 202 -23.13 -17.94 6.51
C ILE A 202 -22.51 -18.99 7.44
N LYS A 203 -22.38 -18.63 8.72
CA LYS A 203 -21.84 -19.52 9.75
C LYS A 203 -22.65 -20.82 9.81
N GLY A 204 -21.96 -21.95 9.69
CA GLY A 204 -22.56 -23.29 9.78
C GLY A 204 -22.95 -23.89 8.44
N VAL A 205 -22.87 -23.14 7.33
CA VAL A 205 -23.12 -23.69 6.00
C VAL A 205 -21.80 -24.20 5.40
N GLY A 206 -21.72 -25.52 5.19
CA GLY A 206 -20.51 -26.15 4.64
C GLY A 206 -20.37 -25.96 3.13
N GLY A 207 -19.13 -25.94 2.63
CA GLY A 207 -18.85 -25.79 1.19
C GLY A 207 -19.55 -26.83 0.32
N ALA A 208 -19.60 -28.10 0.76
CA ALA A 208 -20.29 -29.17 0.04
C ALA A 208 -21.81 -28.94 -0.07
N ALA A 209 -22.42 -28.32 0.94
CA ALA A 209 -23.83 -27.94 0.91
C ALA A 209 -24.07 -26.84 -0.13
N ILE A 210 -23.22 -25.80 -0.11
CA ILE A 210 -23.29 -24.66 -1.04
C ILE A 210 -23.13 -25.12 -2.48
N GLU A 211 -22.14 -25.97 -2.75
CA GLU A 211 -21.89 -26.52 -4.09
C GLU A 211 -23.07 -27.35 -4.59
N ASN A 212 -23.70 -28.15 -3.73
CA ASN A 212 -24.90 -28.90 -4.09
C ASN A 212 -26.08 -27.98 -4.43
N ILE A 213 -26.32 -26.95 -3.60
CA ILE A 213 -27.39 -25.97 -3.81
C ILE A 213 -27.21 -25.24 -5.14
N ILE A 214 -25.99 -24.76 -5.43
CA ILE A 214 -25.68 -24.04 -6.67
C ILE A 214 -25.81 -24.97 -7.88
N ALA A 215 -25.25 -26.18 -7.83
CA ALA A 215 -25.33 -27.13 -8.93
C ALA A 215 -26.79 -27.52 -9.26
N GLU A 216 -27.62 -27.76 -8.25
CA GLU A 216 -29.05 -28.08 -8.44
C GLU A 216 -29.83 -26.89 -9.01
N ARG A 217 -29.52 -25.67 -8.57
CA ARG A 217 -30.12 -24.44 -9.12
C ARG A 217 -29.71 -24.23 -10.57
N ASP A 218 -28.43 -24.37 -10.90
CA ASP A 218 -27.93 -24.11 -12.25
C ASP A 218 -28.44 -25.17 -13.24
N ALA A 219 -28.65 -26.41 -12.80
CA ALA A 219 -29.18 -27.49 -13.63
C ALA A 219 -30.71 -27.44 -13.85
N LYS A 220 -31.48 -27.07 -12.83
CA LYS A 220 -32.97 -27.19 -12.84
C LYS A 220 -33.70 -25.85 -12.70
N GLY A 221 -32.98 -24.73 -12.59
CA GLY A 221 -33.53 -23.39 -12.39
C GLY A 221 -33.77 -23.02 -10.93
N GLU A 222 -34.39 -21.86 -10.70
CA GLU A 222 -34.67 -21.35 -9.35
C GLU A 222 -35.56 -22.29 -8.52
N PHE A 223 -35.37 -22.28 -7.20
CA PHE A 223 -36.22 -22.95 -6.25
C PHE A 223 -37.52 -22.17 -6.05
N LYS A 224 -38.66 -22.84 -6.22
CA LYS A 224 -40.00 -22.18 -6.20
C LYS A 224 -40.61 -22.08 -4.81
N SER A 225 -40.21 -22.95 -3.90
CA SER A 225 -40.69 -23.01 -2.52
C SER A 225 -39.68 -23.75 -1.65
N MET A 226 -39.89 -23.75 -0.33
CA MET A 226 -39.11 -24.56 0.60
C MET A 226 -39.25 -26.06 0.30
N ASP A 227 -40.44 -26.53 -0.05
CA ASP A 227 -40.67 -27.93 -0.40
C ASP A 227 -39.93 -28.32 -1.68
N ASP A 228 -39.94 -27.44 -2.69
CA ASP A 228 -39.18 -27.63 -3.93
C ASP A 228 -37.68 -27.71 -3.62
N PHE A 229 -37.16 -26.81 -2.78
CA PHE A 229 -35.78 -26.83 -2.32
C PHE A 229 -35.41 -28.16 -1.65
N VAL A 230 -36.13 -28.55 -0.59
CA VAL A 230 -35.87 -29.77 0.18
C VAL A 230 -35.98 -31.03 -0.69
N SER A 231 -36.89 -31.05 -1.68
CA SER A 231 -37.06 -32.20 -2.58
C SER A 231 -35.93 -32.37 -3.61
N ARG A 232 -35.17 -31.30 -3.89
CA ARG A 232 -34.13 -31.26 -4.93
C ARG A 232 -32.73 -31.45 -4.38
N ILE A 233 -32.47 -31.00 -3.15
CA ILE A 233 -31.15 -31.06 -2.52
C ILE A 233 -30.84 -32.45 -1.96
N ASP A 234 -29.54 -32.76 -1.86
CA ASP A 234 -29.07 -33.99 -1.22
C ASP A 234 -29.08 -33.82 0.32
N PRO A 235 -29.96 -34.53 1.06
CA PRO A 235 -30.08 -34.37 2.51
C PRO A 235 -28.83 -34.85 3.29
N PHE A 236 -27.94 -35.63 2.66
CA PHE A 236 -26.67 -36.00 3.27
C PHE A 236 -25.62 -34.89 3.15
N LYS A 237 -25.77 -33.98 2.18
CA LYS A 237 -24.87 -32.83 1.98
C LYS A 237 -25.40 -31.55 2.61
N VAL A 238 -26.72 -31.38 2.61
CA VAL A 238 -27.42 -30.25 3.22
C VAL A 238 -28.22 -30.78 4.41
N ASN A 239 -27.61 -30.76 5.59
CA ASN A 239 -28.25 -31.22 6.83
C ASN A 239 -29.08 -30.11 7.49
N LYS A 240 -29.79 -30.49 8.57
CA LYS A 240 -30.66 -29.60 9.35
C LYS A 240 -29.87 -28.65 10.25
#